data_AF-A0A0J6VID0-F1
#
_entry.id   AF-A0A0J6VID0-F1
#
_cell.length_a   1.000
_cell.length_b   1.000
_cell.length_c   1.000
_cell.angle_alpha   90.00
_cell.angle_beta   90.00
_cell.angle_gamma   90.00
#
_symmetry.space_group_name_H-M   'P 1'
#
loop_
_entity.id
_entity.type
_entity.pdbx_description
1 polymer ?
#
loop_
_entity_poly.entity_id
_entity_poly.type
_entity_poly.pdbx_seq_one_letter_code
_entity_poly.pdbx_strand_id
1 'polypeptide(L)'
;MSTQRLRLVLLIGLAALVLGVASTFAVAAVAPGTRSAGPAAPIRPYPYAPQSCEVPALPGTVVNVTLTDMPGSMMGPGMMMAPGMMMGPGMMGPGMMGPGMMGPGPGGRYGHVAPNQAYPWAGMRMMSILIDPTTVRAGEVSFRVLNTGLWIHELTVLPLGAGENLGQRRIGTNNQVDESASLGHVEASCGADEGDGIPPGAAGWTTITLKPGRYELICNIAGHY
;
A
#
# COMPACT_ATOMS: atom_id res chain seq x y z
N MET A 1 -62.32 -15.42 13.86
CA MET A 1 -60.97 -15.15 14.42
C MET A 1 -59.80 -15.71 13.59
N SER A 2 -59.95 -16.73 12.74
CA SER A 2 -58.80 -17.27 11.97
C SER A 2 -58.45 -16.48 10.69
N THR A 3 -59.44 -15.85 10.04
CA THR A 3 -59.23 -15.08 8.80
C THR A 3 -58.44 -13.79 9.01
N GLN A 4 -58.61 -13.12 10.15
CA GLN A 4 -57.88 -11.91 10.50
C GLN A 4 -56.41 -12.21 10.85
N ARG A 5 -56.14 -13.34 11.52
CA ARG A 5 -54.79 -13.81 11.81
C ARG A 5 -54.05 -14.22 10.52
N LEU A 6 -54.75 -14.90 9.60
CA LEU A 6 -54.18 -15.28 8.31
C LEU A 6 -53.81 -14.07 7.44
N ARG A 7 -54.67 -13.04 7.41
CA ARG A 7 -54.38 -11.78 6.70
C ARG A 7 -53.18 -11.05 7.30
N LEU A 8 -53.06 -11.04 8.63
CA LEU A 8 -51.92 -10.40 9.29
C LEU A 8 -50.60 -11.10 8.95
N VAL A 9 -50.57 -12.43 8.96
CA VAL A 9 -49.38 -13.23 8.62
C VAL A 9 -48.96 -13.01 7.16
N LEU A 10 -49.93 -12.96 6.24
CA LEU A 10 -49.65 -12.67 4.83
C LEU A 10 -49.08 -11.27 4.61
N LEU A 11 -49.60 -10.26 5.32
CA LEU A 11 -49.09 -8.89 5.23
C LEU A 11 -47.66 -8.78 5.79
N ILE A 12 -47.36 -9.45 6.90
CA ILE A 12 -46.00 -9.47 7.49
C ILE A 12 -45.03 -10.17 6.53
N GLY A 13 -45.41 -11.31 5.96
CA GLY A 13 -44.57 -12.03 4.99
C GLY A 13 -44.28 -11.20 3.74
N LEU A 14 -45.28 -10.47 3.22
CA LEU A 14 -45.12 -9.63 2.04
C LEU A 14 -44.27 -8.40 2.34
N ALA A 15 -44.42 -7.78 3.51
CA ALA A 15 -43.56 -6.68 3.95
C ALA A 15 -42.10 -7.12 4.12
N ALA A 16 -41.86 -8.30 4.71
CA ALA A 16 -40.52 -8.87 4.88
C ALA A 16 -39.86 -9.19 3.53
N LEU A 17 -40.61 -9.72 2.56
CA LEU A 17 -40.13 -9.97 1.20
C LEU A 17 -39.73 -8.67 0.51
N VAL A 18 -40.56 -7.63 0.59
CA VAL A 18 -40.28 -6.33 -0.02
C VAL A 18 -39.04 -5.67 0.61
N LEU A 19 -38.91 -5.73 1.93
CA LEU A 19 -37.73 -5.24 2.65
C LEU A 19 -36.45 -6.03 2.27
N GLY A 20 -36.54 -7.34 2.11
CA GLY A 20 -35.42 -8.20 1.68
C GLY A 20 -34.98 -7.93 0.22
N VAL A 21 -35.92 -7.71 -0.69
CA VAL A 21 -35.59 -7.41 -2.09
C VAL A 21 -35.00 -5.99 -2.21
N ALA A 22 -35.56 -5.00 -1.51
CA ALA A 22 -35.05 -3.63 -1.50
C ALA A 22 -33.60 -3.54 -0.94
N SER A 23 -33.29 -4.32 0.10
CA SER A 23 -31.94 -4.39 0.66
C SER A 23 -30.93 -5.07 -0.30
N THR A 24 -31.39 -6.00 -1.13
CA THR A 24 -30.53 -6.65 -2.15
C THR A 24 -30.21 -5.71 -3.32
N PHE A 25 -31.13 -4.84 -3.73
CA PHE A 25 -30.87 -3.85 -4.78
C PHE A 25 -29.97 -2.70 -4.33
N ALA A 26 -29.99 -2.32 -3.04
CA ALA A 26 -29.09 -1.29 -2.51
C ALA A 26 -27.61 -1.71 -2.52
N VAL A 27 -27.32 -3.00 -2.32
CA VAL A 27 -25.93 -3.52 -2.34
C VAL A 27 -25.38 -3.67 -3.76
N ALA A 28 -26.24 -3.90 -4.76
CA ALA A 28 -25.82 -4.00 -6.16
C ALA A 28 -25.50 -2.64 -6.83
N ALA A 29 -25.98 -1.53 -6.27
CA ALA A 29 -25.75 -0.19 -6.80
C ALA A 29 -24.45 0.48 -6.31
N VAL A 30 -23.72 -0.14 -5.36
CA VAL A 30 -22.45 0.36 -4.82
C VAL A 30 -21.25 -0.47 -5.30
N ALA A 31 -21.46 -1.48 -6.14
CA ALA A 31 -20.36 -2.24 -6.74
C ALA A 31 -19.65 -1.38 -7.81
N PRO A 32 -18.33 -1.12 -7.70
CA PRO A 32 -17.56 -0.55 -8.80
C PRO A 32 -17.64 -1.52 -10.00
N GLY A 33 -18.14 -1.02 -11.13
CA GLY A 33 -18.42 -1.84 -12.31
C GLY A 33 -17.23 -2.69 -12.73
N THR A 34 -17.43 -3.99 -12.83
CA THR A 34 -16.52 -4.95 -13.45
C THR A 34 -16.49 -4.70 -14.95
N ARG A 35 -15.68 -3.74 -15.40
CA ARG A 35 -15.30 -3.65 -16.81
C ARG A 35 -14.22 -4.69 -17.06
N SER A 36 -14.58 -5.77 -17.75
CA SER A 36 -13.63 -6.72 -18.33
C SER A 36 -12.64 -5.96 -19.21
N ALA A 37 -11.39 -5.86 -18.75
CA ALA A 37 -10.30 -5.26 -19.50
C ALA A 37 -9.88 -6.22 -20.62
N GLY A 38 -9.97 -5.77 -21.87
CA GLY A 38 -9.31 -6.43 -23.00
C GLY A 38 -7.79 -6.40 -22.85
N PRO A 39 -7.06 -7.28 -23.56
CA PRO A 39 -5.61 -7.34 -23.44
C PRO A 39 -4.98 -6.09 -24.08
N ALA A 40 -3.98 -5.52 -23.40
CA ALA A 40 -3.13 -4.41 -23.84
C ALA A 40 -3.67 -2.96 -23.65
N ALA A 41 -4.31 -2.65 -22.52
CA ALA A 41 -4.35 -1.26 -22.04
C ALA A 41 -3.07 -0.95 -21.23
N PRO A 42 -2.37 0.17 -21.46
CA PRO A 42 -1.30 0.61 -20.56
C PRO A 42 -1.89 0.82 -19.16
N ILE A 43 -1.18 0.36 -18.12
CA ILE A 43 -1.58 0.56 -16.72
C ILE A 43 -1.68 2.07 -16.48
N ARG A 44 -2.90 2.60 -16.51
CA ARG A 44 -3.18 3.95 -16.04
C ARG A 44 -3.00 3.92 -14.52
N PRO A 45 -2.23 4.85 -13.92
CA PRO A 45 -2.28 5.05 -12.48
C PRO A 45 -3.76 5.20 -12.10
N TYR A 46 -4.17 4.50 -11.05
CA TYR A 46 -5.53 4.61 -10.54
C TYR A 46 -5.86 6.11 -10.39
N PRO A 47 -6.86 6.67 -11.08
CA PRO A 47 -7.13 8.09 -11.01
C PRO A 47 -7.75 8.37 -9.66
N TYR A 48 -6.92 8.63 -8.65
CA TYR A 48 -7.38 9.28 -7.45
C TYR A 48 -7.80 10.68 -7.84
N ALA A 49 -9.09 10.97 -7.65
CA ALA A 49 -9.58 12.33 -7.81
C ALA A 49 -8.79 13.22 -6.82
N PRO A 50 -8.32 14.41 -7.23
CA PRO A 50 -7.65 15.31 -6.31
C PRO A 50 -8.58 15.59 -5.13
N GLN A 51 -8.18 15.13 -3.94
CA GLN A 51 -8.97 15.30 -2.72
C GLN A 51 -8.44 16.55 -2.00
N SER A 52 -9.15 17.67 -2.17
CA SER A 52 -8.92 18.85 -1.34
C SER A 52 -9.77 18.75 -0.08
N CYS A 53 -9.13 18.64 1.07
CA CYS A 53 -9.82 18.61 2.35
C CYS A 53 -9.20 19.64 3.29
N GLU A 54 -10.05 20.33 4.03
CA GLU A 54 -9.62 21.27 5.04
C GLU A 54 -9.22 20.47 6.29
N VAL A 55 -7.93 20.46 6.60
CA VAL A 55 -7.44 19.87 7.84
C VAL A 55 -7.92 20.77 8.99
N PRO A 56 -8.68 20.24 9.97
CA PRO A 56 -9.14 21.05 11.08
C PRO A 56 -7.96 21.56 11.93
N ALA A 57 -8.24 22.51 12.82
CA ALA A 57 -7.26 22.88 13.85
C ALA A 57 -6.97 21.64 14.70
N LEU A 58 -5.72 21.18 14.66
CA LEU A 58 -5.29 19.99 15.40
C LEU A 58 -4.86 20.38 16.82
N PRO A 59 -5.17 19.55 17.82
CA PRO A 59 -4.76 19.79 19.20
C PRO A 59 -3.25 19.54 19.41
N GLY A 60 -2.74 19.85 20.60
CA GLY A 60 -1.35 19.57 20.95
C GLY A 60 -0.28 20.22 20.06
N THR A 61 0.91 19.60 20.04
CA THR A 61 1.99 20.00 19.11
C THR A 61 1.80 19.30 17.77
N VAL A 62 1.77 20.05 16.67
CA VAL A 62 1.60 19.48 15.33
C VAL A 62 2.95 19.12 14.71
N VAL A 63 3.06 17.87 14.26
CA VAL A 63 4.15 17.35 13.44
C VAL A 63 3.64 17.17 12.02
N ASN A 64 4.23 17.87 11.07
CA ASN A 64 3.95 17.71 9.66
C ASN A 64 4.72 16.52 9.11
N VAL A 65 4.02 15.66 8.37
CA VAL A 65 4.57 14.46 7.75
C VAL A 65 4.25 14.49 6.27
N THR A 66 5.28 14.39 5.43
CA THR A 66 5.12 14.23 3.98
C THR A 66 5.54 12.83 3.58
N LEU A 67 4.60 12.08 3.00
CA LEU A 67 4.84 10.77 2.42
C LEU A 67 5.17 10.95 0.94
N THR A 68 6.24 10.32 0.48
CA THR A 68 6.65 10.38 -0.93
C THR A 68 7.23 9.06 -1.37
N ASP A 69 7.13 8.78 -2.66
CA ASP A 69 7.88 7.68 -3.24
C ASP A 69 9.34 8.12 -3.36
N MET A 70 10.32 7.27 -3.04
CA MET A 70 11.68 7.61 -3.47
C MET A 70 11.68 7.72 -4.99
N PRO A 71 12.38 8.73 -5.53
CA PRO A 71 12.76 8.70 -6.92
C PRO A 71 13.65 7.47 -7.08
N GLY A 72 13.06 6.36 -7.52
CA GLY A 72 13.81 5.21 -7.98
C GLY A 72 14.77 5.77 -9.00
N SER A 73 16.07 5.71 -8.69
CA SER A 73 17.19 6.17 -9.50
C SER A 73 16.76 6.36 -10.95
N MET A 74 16.31 7.57 -11.28
CA MET A 74 16.15 7.94 -12.67
C MET A 74 17.58 7.89 -13.18
N MET A 75 17.93 6.80 -13.87
CA MET A 75 18.95 6.85 -14.90
C MET A 75 18.64 8.12 -15.69
N GLY A 76 19.39 9.18 -15.43
CA GLY A 76 19.09 10.49 -15.97
C GLY A 76 18.99 10.42 -17.50
N PRO A 77 18.28 11.34 -18.17
CA PRO A 77 18.30 11.41 -19.62
C PRO A 77 19.71 11.80 -20.08
N GLY A 78 20.63 10.84 -20.17
CA GLY A 78 22.06 11.17 -20.26
C GLY A 78 23.02 10.09 -20.72
N MET A 79 22.58 8.85 -21.01
CA MET A 79 23.39 7.91 -21.79
C MET A 79 22.84 7.79 -23.21
N MET A 80 22.95 8.89 -23.96
CA MET A 80 23.13 8.78 -25.39
C MET A 80 24.43 8.01 -25.59
N MET A 81 24.33 6.77 -26.05
CA MET A 81 25.47 6.06 -26.65
C MET A 81 26.07 7.01 -27.69
N ALA A 82 27.25 7.53 -27.42
CA ALA A 82 27.98 8.35 -28.37
C ALA A 82 28.09 7.55 -29.69
N PRO A 83 27.68 8.08 -30.85
CA PRO A 83 27.85 7.38 -32.11
C PRO A 83 29.35 7.39 -32.44
N GLY A 84 30.08 6.32 -32.10
CA GLY A 84 31.52 6.31 -32.40
C GLY A 84 32.38 5.15 -31.93
N MET A 85 31.92 4.20 -31.12
CA MET A 85 32.76 3.05 -30.77
C MET A 85 32.52 1.88 -31.71
N MET A 86 33.31 1.87 -32.79
CA MET A 86 33.52 0.71 -33.66
C MET A 86 33.99 -0.48 -32.80
N MET A 87 33.17 -1.54 -32.71
CA MET A 87 33.62 -2.84 -32.24
C MET A 87 34.69 -3.36 -33.20
N GLY A 88 35.95 -3.35 -32.75
CA GLY A 88 37.07 -3.90 -33.50
C GLY A 88 36.87 -5.41 -33.74
N PRO A 89 37.15 -5.93 -34.94
CA PRO A 89 36.95 -7.35 -35.25
C PRO A 89 38.11 -8.16 -34.69
N GLY A 90 37.89 -8.87 -33.58
CA GLY A 90 38.85 -9.89 -33.15
C GLY A 90 38.74 -10.28 -31.68
N MET A 91 37.79 -11.16 -31.35
CA MET A 91 37.89 -12.06 -30.18
C MET A 91 36.81 -13.17 -30.13
N MET A 92 36.40 -13.73 -31.27
CA MET A 92 35.67 -15.02 -31.27
C MET A 92 36.68 -16.16 -31.47
N GLY A 93 37.25 -16.65 -30.37
CA GLY A 93 38.02 -17.89 -30.36
C GLY A 93 37.09 -19.11 -30.40
N PRO A 94 37.36 -20.14 -31.23
CA PRO A 94 36.51 -21.31 -31.35
C PRO A 94 36.88 -22.33 -30.27
N GLY A 95 36.04 -22.52 -29.26
CA GLY A 95 36.23 -23.64 -28.32
C GLY A 95 35.45 -23.53 -27.02
N MET A 96 34.13 -23.78 -27.04
CA MET A 96 33.37 -24.21 -25.86
C MET A 96 31.92 -24.62 -26.17
N MET A 97 31.68 -25.37 -27.25
CA MET A 97 30.43 -26.14 -27.41
C MET A 97 30.71 -27.60 -27.05
N GLY A 98 30.65 -27.91 -25.75
CA GLY A 98 30.72 -29.28 -25.25
C GLY A 98 29.36 -29.98 -25.37
N PRO A 99 29.29 -31.23 -25.87
CA PRO A 99 28.04 -31.96 -26.00
C PRO A 99 27.73 -32.71 -24.71
N GLY A 100 26.65 -32.34 -24.00
CA GLY A 100 26.36 -32.99 -22.72
C GLY A 100 25.09 -32.57 -22.02
N MET A 101 23.95 -32.49 -22.73
CA MET A 101 22.65 -32.34 -22.06
C MET A 101 21.53 -32.96 -22.89
N MET A 102 21.49 -34.29 -22.95
CA MET A 102 20.27 -35.06 -23.20
C MET A 102 20.20 -36.32 -22.33
N GLY A 103 19.34 -36.26 -21.29
CA GLY A 103 18.58 -37.37 -20.68
C GLY A 103 19.23 -38.17 -19.54
N PRO A 104 18.48 -39.00 -18.76
CA PRO A 104 17.04 -39.00 -18.43
C PRO A 104 16.77 -38.96 -16.88
N GLY A 105 15.53 -38.65 -16.44
CA GLY A 105 15.12 -38.65 -15.01
C GLY A 105 15.18 -40.06 -14.35
N PRO A 106 15.03 -40.20 -13.00
CA PRO A 106 13.68 -40.13 -12.40
C PRO A 106 13.58 -39.72 -10.90
N GLY A 107 12.44 -39.13 -10.53
CA GLY A 107 11.73 -39.40 -9.25
C GLY A 107 12.16 -38.66 -7.98
N GLY A 108 11.27 -37.84 -7.42
CA GLY A 108 11.36 -37.46 -6.00
C GLY A 108 10.62 -36.19 -5.56
N ARG A 109 9.29 -36.31 -5.41
CA ARG A 109 8.42 -35.74 -4.34
C ARG A 109 8.57 -34.25 -3.91
N TYR A 110 7.39 -33.60 -3.85
CA TYR A 110 7.02 -32.31 -3.24
C TYR A 110 6.98 -31.08 -4.15
N GLY A 111 5.74 -30.67 -4.45
CA GLY A 111 5.35 -29.26 -4.56
C GLY A 111 5.37 -28.67 -5.96
N HIS A 112 4.20 -28.55 -6.57
CA HIS A 112 3.96 -27.55 -7.61
C HIS A 112 4.17 -26.16 -7.02
N VAL A 113 5.38 -25.62 -7.10
CA VAL A 113 5.59 -24.18 -6.97
C VAL A 113 5.17 -23.60 -8.32
N ALA A 114 4.05 -22.88 -8.32
CA ALA A 114 3.57 -22.18 -9.50
C ALA A 114 4.71 -21.31 -10.07
N PRO A 115 4.92 -21.30 -11.39
CA PRO A 115 5.99 -20.51 -11.99
C PRO A 115 5.61 -19.03 -11.91
N ASN A 116 6.41 -18.27 -11.17
CA ASN A 116 6.80 -16.91 -11.56
C ASN A 116 5.67 -15.93 -11.88
N GLN A 117 4.75 -15.68 -10.95
CA GLN A 117 4.16 -14.35 -10.86
C GLN A 117 5.10 -13.49 -10.01
N ALA A 118 6.15 -13.04 -10.69
CA ALA A 118 7.19 -12.18 -10.18
C ALA A 118 6.59 -10.90 -9.59
N TYR A 119 6.60 -10.80 -8.26
CA TYR A 119 6.57 -9.53 -7.56
C TYR A 119 7.57 -9.54 -6.39
N PRO A 120 8.29 -8.44 -6.18
CA PRO A 120 8.33 -7.24 -7.02
C PRO A 120 9.56 -7.26 -7.94
N TRP A 121 9.41 -6.61 -9.08
CA TRP A 121 10.47 -6.36 -10.05
C TRP A 121 11.77 -5.84 -9.40
N ALA A 122 12.92 -6.16 -10.01
CA ALA A 122 14.22 -5.61 -9.62
C ALA A 122 14.15 -4.07 -9.61
N GLY A 123 14.15 -3.47 -8.42
CA GLY A 123 13.99 -2.03 -8.19
C GLY A 123 12.92 -1.65 -7.16
N MET A 124 12.87 -2.33 -6.00
CA MET A 124 12.06 -1.91 -4.84
C MET A 124 12.20 -0.40 -4.62
N ARG A 125 11.10 0.31 -4.88
CA ARG A 125 11.02 1.77 -4.84
C ARG A 125 10.85 2.15 -3.38
N MET A 126 11.97 2.45 -2.73
CA MET A 126 12.00 2.84 -1.32
C MET A 126 10.99 3.98 -1.09
N MET A 127 10.30 3.99 0.04
CA MET A 127 9.43 5.09 0.46
C MET A 127 10.26 6.13 1.23
N SER A 128 9.82 7.38 1.28
CA SER A 128 10.41 8.39 2.17
C SER A 128 9.35 9.11 2.99
N ILE A 129 9.65 9.26 4.28
CA ILE A 129 8.84 10.00 5.25
C ILE A 129 9.66 11.20 5.70
N LEU A 130 9.19 12.39 5.34
CA LEU A 130 9.79 13.66 5.77
C LEU A 130 8.96 14.22 6.93
N ILE A 131 9.62 14.63 8.01
CA ILE A 131 8.97 15.01 9.26
C ILE A 131 9.48 16.38 9.69
N ASP A 132 8.58 17.29 10.05
CA ASP A 132 8.91 18.60 10.62
C ASP A 132 7.90 19.04 11.69
N PRO A 133 8.31 19.27 12.95
CA PRO A 133 9.67 19.09 13.48
C PRO A 133 10.00 17.62 13.79
N THR A 134 11.29 17.27 13.84
CA THR A 134 11.76 15.91 14.22
C THR A 134 11.87 15.70 15.74
N THR A 135 11.59 16.72 16.54
CA THR A 135 11.60 16.64 18.01
C THR A 135 10.52 17.55 18.58
N VAL A 136 9.75 17.00 19.50
CA VAL A 136 8.64 17.69 20.18
C VAL A 136 8.73 17.42 21.69
N ARG A 137 8.00 18.21 22.49
CA ARG A 137 7.83 17.89 23.91
C ARG A 137 6.92 16.66 24.04
N ALA A 138 7.16 15.85 25.06
CA ALA A 138 6.22 14.79 25.44
C ALA A 138 4.87 15.40 25.83
N GLY A 139 3.79 14.67 25.55
CA GLY A 139 2.41 15.12 25.71
C GLY A 139 1.57 14.84 24.47
N GLU A 140 0.53 15.63 24.28
CA GLU A 140 -0.37 15.53 23.13
C GLU A 140 0.31 16.04 21.86
N VAL A 141 0.36 15.17 20.84
CA VAL A 141 1.01 15.42 19.56
C VAL A 141 0.08 14.96 18.44
N SER A 142 -0.14 15.84 17.48
CA SER A 142 -0.89 15.52 16.27
C SER A 142 0.05 15.35 15.08
N PHE A 143 -0.09 14.25 14.35
CA PHE A 143 0.60 14.03 13.09
C PHE A 143 -0.32 14.45 11.95
N ARG A 144 0.07 15.47 11.19
CA ARG A 144 -0.63 15.91 9.99
C ARG A 144 0.11 15.37 8.77
N VAL A 145 -0.55 14.49 8.03
CA VAL A 145 0.08 13.72 6.96
C VAL A 145 -0.42 14.21 5.61
N LEU A 146 0.49 14.41 4.67
CA LEU A 146 0.20 14.66 3.26
C LEU A 146 0.92 13.63 2.41
N ASN A 147 0.18 12.95 1.54
CA ASN A 147 0.78 12.09 0.54
C ASN A 147 1.06 12.87 -0.75
N THR A 148 2.34 13.03 -1.07
CA THR A 148 2.83 13.66 -2.31
C THR A 148 3.38 12.66 -3.31
N GLY A 149 3.38 11.37 -2.96
CA GLY A 149 3.77 10.26 -3.83
C GLY A 149 2.69 9.90 -4.84
N LEU A 150 3.01 8.92 -5.68
CA LEU A 150 2.13 8.36 -6.71
C LEU A 150 1.40 7.10 -6.22
N TRP A 151 1.79 6.54 -5.08
CA TRP A 151 1.17 5.38 -4.46
C TRP A 151 0.38 5.75 -3.21
N ILE A 152 -0.50 4.84 -2.79
CA ILE A 152 -1.15 4.92 -1.47
C ILE A 152 -0.06 4.72 -0.41
N HIS A 153 -0.10 5.55 0.63
CA HIS A 153 0.77 5.44 1.79
C HIS A 153 -0.05 5.56 3.07
N GLU A 154 0.48 5.06 4.18
CA GLU A 154 -0.08 5.27 5.51
C GLU A 154 1.00 5.79 6.45
N LEU A 155 0.61 6.17 7.66
CA LEU A 155 1.54 6.46 8.74
C LEU A 155 1.21 5.59 9.95
N THR A 156 2.20 4.83 10.44
CA THR A 156 2.15 4.14 11.73
C THR A 156 3.23 4.70 12.64
N VAL A 157 2.87 5.05 13.88
CA VAL A 157 3.79 5.59 14.89
C VAL A 157 4.20 4.49 15.88
N LEU A 158 5.47 4.06 15.84
CA LEU A 158 5.98 2.98 16.69
C LEU A 158 7.06 3.47 17.66
N PRO A 159 7.07 3.01 18.92
CA PRO A 159 8.20 3.22 19.83
C PRO A 159 9.48 2.61 19.26
N LEU A 160 10.61 3.33 19.36
CA LEU A 160 11.92 2.84 18.97
C LEU A 160 12.77 2.59 20.23
N GLY A 161 13.06 1.32 20.49
CA GLY A 161 13.78 0.85 21.67
C GLY A 161 15.23 1.31 21.73
N ALA A 162 15.87 1.18 22.90
CA ALA A 162 17.29 1.48 23.04
C ALA A 162 18.14 0.52 22.20
N GLY A 163 19.01 1.06 21.35
CA GLY A 163 19.85 0.27 20.44
C GLY A 163 19.19 -0.10 19.11
N GLU A 164 17.90 0.17 18.93
CA GLU A 164 17.23 0.05 17.63
C GLU A 164 17.52 1.28 16.77
N ASN A 165 17.73 1.04 15.47
CA ASN A 165 17.94 2.07 14.47
C ASN A 165 16.72 2.19 13.55
N LEU A 166 16.51 3.40 13.01
CA LEU A 166 15.48 3.66 12.00
C LEU A 166 15.72 2.78 10.76
N GLY A 167 14.63 2.27 10.17
CA GLY A 167 14.67 1.46 8.95
C GLY A 167 15.25 0.06 9.13
N GLN A 168 15.41 -0.41 10.37
CA GLN A 168 15.96 -1.74 10.69
C GLN A 168 14.95 -2.67 11.37
N ARG A 169 13.66 -2.33 11.36
CA ARG A 169 12.65 -3.22 11.92
C ARG A 169 12.57 -4.52 11.15
N ARG A 170 12.29 -5.60 11.87
CA ARG A 170 12.14 -6.93 11.27
C ARG A 170 10.83 -6.98 10.48
N ILE A 171 10.92 -7.42 9.23
CA ILE A 171 9.76 -7.72 8.38
C ILE A 171 9.35 -9.19 8.61
N GLY A 172 8.08 -9.41 8.90
CA GLY A 172 7.45 -10.71 9.07
C GLY A 172 7.20 -11.44 7.74
N THR A 173 6.67 -12.66 7.81
CA THR A 173 6.37 -13.49 6.62
C THR A 173 5.24 -12.94 5.75
N ASN A 174 4.46 -12.00 6.27
CA ASN A 174 3.41 -11.25 5.57
C ASN A 174 3.94 -9.99 4.88
N ASN A 175 5.27 -9.75 4.85
CA ASN A 175 5.89 -8.54 4.32
C ASN A 175 5.49 -7.24 5.05
N GLN A 176 5.25 -7.36 6.37
CA GLN A 176 4.93 -6.24 7.25
C GLN A 176 5.77 -6.29 8.52
N VAL A 177 6.00 -5.12 9.12
CA VAL A 177 6.51 -4.94 10.47
C VAL A 177 5.40 -5.26 11.48
N ASP A 178 5.79 -5.76 12.65
CA ASP A 178 4.88 -5.94 13.79
C ASP A 178 4.46 -4.59 14.36
N GLU A 179 3.15 -4.31 14.29
CA GLU A 179 2.53 -3.06 14.75
C GLU A 179 1.82 -3.21 16.09
N SER A 180 1.98 -4.32 16.80
CA SER A 180 1.33 -4.54 18.10
C SER A 180 1.66 -3.47 19.16
N ALA A 181 2.76 -2.74 18.98
CA ALA A 181 3.19 -1.62 19.81
C ALA A 181 2.86 -0.23 19.21
N SER A 182 2.08 -0.16 18.13
CA SER A 182 1.69 1.09 17.48
C SER A 182 0.93 1.97 18.46
N LEU A 183 1.24 3.27 18.44
CA LEU A 183 0.55 4.27 19.23
C LEU A 183 -0.55 4.99 18.44
N GLY A 184 -0.53 4.89 17.11
CA GLY A 184 -1.51 5.53 16.24
C GLY A 184 -1.20 5.34 14.77
N HIS A 185 -2.25 5.46 13.98
CA HIS A 185 -2.25 5.29 12.53
C HIS A 185 -2.84 6.53 11.84
N VAL A 186 -2.42 6.78 10.60
CA VAL A 186 -3.08 7.70 9.67
C VAL A 186 -3.28 6.99 8.34
N GLU A 187 -4.53 6.61 8.10
CA GLU A 187 -4.93 5.73 7.01
C GLU A 187 -6.26 6.14 6.37
N ALA A 188 -7.04 7.02 7.00
CA ALA A 188 -8.17 7.69 6.35
C ALA A 188 -7.75 8.95 5.60
N SER A 189 -8.34 9.12 4.42
CA SER A 189 -8.31 10.40 3.71
C SER A 189 -9.28 11.37 4.35
N CYS A 190 -8.83 12.60 4.56
CA CYS A 190 -9.65 13.70 5.07
C CYS A 190 -10.26 13.45 6.44
N GLY A 191 -9.58 12.64 7.27
CA GLY A 191 -10.07 12.26 8.57
C GLY A 191 -8.97 11.72 9.48
N ALA A 192 -9.40 11.32 10.67
CA ALA A 192 -8.57 10.64 11.67
C ALA A 192 -9.03 9.21 11.96
N ASP A 193 -10.03 8.74 11.23
CA ASP A 193 -10.57 7.39 11.39
C ASP A 193 -9.67 6.35 10.73
N GLU A 194 -10.03 5.09 10.93
CA GLU A 194 -9.42 3.97 10.20
C GLU A 194 -9.75 4.02 8.70
N GLY A 195 -8.91 3.40 7.87
CA GLY A 195 -9.02 3.48 6.43
C GLY A 195 -8.03 2.58 5.67
N ASP A 196 -8.13 2.59 4.34
CA ASP A 196 -7.32 1.74 3.46
C ASP A 196 -5.99 2.40 3.01
N GLY A 197 -5.61 3.51 3.68
CA GLY A 197 -4.44 4.32 3.37
C GLY A 197 -4.78 5.67 2.71
N ILE A 198 -3.78 6.54 2.67
CA ILE A 198 -3.84 7.90 2.14
C ILE A 198 -3.45 7.88 0.66
N PRO A 199 -4.36 8.18 -0.28
CA PRO A 199 -4.04 8.23 -1.69
C PRO A 199 -3.17 9.42 -2.12
N PRO A 200 -2.61 9.40 -3.34
CA PRO A 200 -1.89 10.52 -3.92
C PRO A 200 -2.64 11.85 -3.82
N GLY A 201 -1.99 12.86 -3.25
CA GLY A 201 -2.54 14.20 -3.06
C GLY A 201 -3.51 14.36 -1.90
N ALA A 202 -3.87 13.28 -1.19
CA ALA A 202 -4.75 13.34 -0.03
C ALA A 202 -3.96 13.61 1.26
N ALA A 203 -4.67 14.11 2.27
CA ALA A 203 -4.16 14.33 3.61
C ALA A 203 -4.98 13.56 4.64
N GLY A 204 -4.37 13.24 5.78
CA GLY A 204 -5.00 12.64 6.95
C GLY A 204 -4.31 13.11 8.22
N TRP A 205 -4.87 12.80 9.38
CA TRP A 205 -4.25 13.16 10.65
C TRP A 205 -4.57 12.19 11.77
N THR A 206 -3.73 12.17 12.81
CA THR A 206 -4.06 11.49 14.07
C THR A 206 -3.51 12.30 15.24
N THR A 207 -4.07 12.10 16.43
CA THR A 207 -3.59 12.73 17.66
C THR A 207 -3.34 11.64 18.70
N ILE A 208 -2.11 11.63 19.23
CA ILE A 208 -1.69 10.64 20.21
C ILE A 208 -0.94 11.32 21.36
N THR A 209 -0.87 10.64 22.51
CA THR A 209 -0.05 11.09 23.63
C THR A 209 1.32 10.40 23.59
N LEU A 210 2.38 11.15 23.32
CA LEU A 210 3.74 10.66 23.34
C LEU A 210 4.37 10.80 24.72
N LYS A 211 4.96 9.71 25.22
CA LYS A 211 5.85 9.73 26.37
C LYS A 211 7.25 10.21 25.93
N PRO A 212 8.14 10.61 26.86
CA PRO A 212 9.54 10.82 26.51
C PRO A 212 10.15 9.54 25.90
N GLY A 213 10.79 9.66 24.74
CA GLY A 213 11.34 8.50 24.04
C GLY A 213 11.71 8.81 22.59
N ARG A 214 12.14 7.77 21.87
CA ARG A 214 12.32 7.80 20.42
C ARG A 214 11.19 7.02 19.76
N TYR A 215 10.80 7.49 18.58
CA TYR A 215 9.73 6.91 17.79
C TYR A 215 10.20 6.77 16.36
N GLU A 216 9.72 5.74 15.68
CA GLU A 216 9.89 5.55 14.26
C GLU A 216 8.52 5.66 13.59
N LEU A 217 8.46 6.46 12.54
CA LEU A 217 7.30 6.57 11.68
C LEU A 217 7.52 5.65 10.49
N ILE A 218 6.52 4.83 10.15
CA ILE A 218 6.60 3.88 9.03
C ILE A 218 5.32 3.94 8.18
N CYS A 219 5.40 3.44 6.95
CA CYS A 219 4.25 2.96 6.19
C CYS A 219 4.38 1.44 6.13
N ASN A 220 3.38 0.70 6.61
CA ASN A 220 3.43 -0.76 6.75
C ASN A 220 2.51 -1.50 5.77
N ILE A 221 2.02 -0.80 4.74
CA ILE A 221 1.43 -1.43 3.57
C ILE A 221 2.41 -2.48 3.02
N ALA A 222 1.93 -3.69 2.79
CA ALA A 222 2.78 -4.84 2.46
C ALA A 222 3.71 -4.54 1.27
N GLY A 223 5.03 -4.67 1.49
CA GLY A 223 6.06 -4.40 0.49
C GLY A 223 6.48 -2.94 0.32
N HIS A 224 6.00 -2.02 1.17
CA HIS A 224 6.37 -0.60 1.17
C HIS A 224 7.40 -0.19 2.26
N TYR A 225 7.71 -1.08 3.22
CA TYR A 225 8.75 -0.89 4.25
C TYR A 225 10.11 -1.43 3.79
#